data_AF-A0A914CXI9-F1
#
_entry.id   AF-A0A914CXI9-F1
#
_cell.length_a   1.000
_cell.length_b   1.000
_cell.length_c   1.000
_cell.angle_alpha   90.00
_cell.angle_beta   90.00
_cell.angle_gamma   90.00
#
_symmetry.space_group_name_H-M   'P 1'
#
loop_
_entity.id
_entity.type
_entity.pdbx_description
1 polymer ?
#
loop_
_entity_poly.entity_id
_entity_poly.type
_entity_poly.pdbx_seq_one_letter_code
_entity_poly.pdbx_strand_id
1 'polypeptide(L)'
;MFAFGGTFGTLWLARALQGIGSACTSTSGMGMLAQAYPDDAERGSAMGIALGGLALGVLVGPPYGGLIYEWAGKELPFILLALLALFDGVLQCMILQPKVDRGEQEGTAIKELLKDPYILVAAGSITIGNLGIAMLEPSLPLWMMESWKAGSFERGAAFLPASISYLIGTNIFGPLAHKIGRWLSGFIGLAVIGFCLLSIPSAESVYGLIVPLFCMGFSIGMIDASMFPQMGYIVDVRHVGVYGSIYAIADAAFCFAFALGPFFSGPFVRTLGFPTMMYIIALINFLYAPLMFFLRKLPEGVPRKETSQLMETAIDGNPQNYQKIEGIIEPNPRFTEQYDYNLNSAWSD
;
A
#
# COMPACT_ATOMS: atom_id res chain seq x y z
N MET A 1 -10.51 -11.43 -22.54
CA MET A 1 -10.52 -10.21 -23.39
C MET A 1 -9.14 -9.81 -23.88
N PHE A 2 -8.11 -9.75 -23.04
CA PHE A 2 -6.75 -9.39 -23.49
C PHE A 2 -6.14 -10.35 -24.52
N ALA A 3 -6.40 -11.66 -24.40
CA ALA A 3 -5.92 -12.66 -25.35
C ALA A 3 -6.44 -12.39 -26.78
N PHE A 4 -7.76 -12.31 -26.94
CA PHE A 4 -8.42 -12.27 -28.25
C PHE A 4 -8.83 -10.85 -28.73
N GLY A 5 -8.70 -9.83 -27.88
CA GLY A 5 -9.12 -8.46 -28.20
C GLY A 5 -8.19 -7.81 -29.22
N GLY A 6 -8.75 -7.39 -30.36
CA GLY A 6 -8.03 -6.71 -31.44
C GLY A 6 -8.32 -5.21 -31.58
N THR A 7 -9.37 -4.69 -30.93
CA THR A 7 -9.76 -3.28 -31.02
C THR A 7 -9.46 -2.53 -29.73
N PHE A 8 -9.19 -1.23 -29.84
CA PHE A 8 -8.97 -0.33 -28.70
C PHE A 8 -10.11 -0.43 -27.67
N GLY A 9 -11.37 -0.42 -28.12
CA GLY A 9 -12.53 -0.51 -27.23
C GLY A 9 -12.55 -1.78 -26.39
N THR A 10 -12.25 -2.95 -26.98
CA THR A 10 -12.14 -4.20 -26.20
C THR A 10 -11.00 -4.18 -25.19
N LEU A 11 -9.84 -3.63 -25.54
CA LEU A 11 -8.69 -3.59 -24.63
C LEU A 11 -8.90 -2.58 -23.50
N TRP A 12 -9.54 -1.44 -23.79
CA TRP A 12 -9.94 -0.45 -22.81
C TRP A 12 -10.92 -1.04 -21.80
N LEU A 13 -11.98 -1.71 -22.26
CA LEU A 13 -12.94 -2.38 -21.39
C LEU A 13 -12.29 -3.49 -20.56
N ALA A 14 -11.37 -4.26 -21.17
CA ALA A 14 -10.61 -5.28 -20.45
C ALA A 14 -9.78 -4.69 -19.30
N ARG A 15 -9.14 -3.52 -19.51
CA ARG A 15 -8.40 -2.80 -18.46
C ARG A 15 -9.33 -2.26 -17.38
N ALA A 16 -10.48 -1.72 -17.76
CA ALA A 16 -11.47 -1.25 -16.78
C ALA A 16 -11.96 -2.38 -15.87
N LEU A 17 -12.30 -3.53 -16.44
CA LEU A 17 -12.73 -4.71 -15.67
C LEU A 17 -11.61 -5.27 -14.78
N GLN A 18 -10.36 -5.30 -15.27
CA GLN A 18 -9.21 -5.70 -14.47
C GLN A 18 -9.00 -4.76 -13.27
N GLY A 19 -9.15 -3.45 -13.47
CA GLY A 19 -9.06 -2.46 -12.40
C GLY A 19 -10.13 -2.67 -11.33
N ILE A 20 -11.38 -2.91 -11.72
CA ILE A 20 -12.48 -3.21 -10.79
C ILE A 20 -12.18 -4.48 -10.00
N GLY A 21 -11.77 -5.56 -10.67
CA GLY A 21 -11.43 -6.83 -10.00
C GLY A 21 -10.24 -6.69 -9.03
N SER A 22 -9.22 -5.91 -9.43
CA SER A 22 -8.06 -5.61 -8.58
C SER A 22 -8.50 -4.89 -7.31
N ALA A 23 -9.31 -3.82 -7.43
CA ALA A 23 -9.79 -3.05 -6.29
C ALA A 23 -10.63 -3.90 -5.33
N CYS A 24 -11.52 -4.76 -5.84
CA CYS A 24 -12.30 -5.67 -4.97
C CYS A 24 -11.39 -6.63 -4.18
N THR A 25 -10.34 -7.14 -4.82
CA THR A 25 -9.44 -8.14 -4.21
C THR A 25 -8.48 -7.49 -3.22
N SER A 26 -7.86 -6.36 -3.58
CA SER A 26 -6.88 -5.68 -2.72
C SER A 26 -7.53 -5.11 -1.46
N THR A 27 -8.67 -4.42 -1.61
CA THR A 27 -9.37 -3.79 -0.48
C THR A 27 -9.95 -4.82 0.48
N SER A 28 -10.63 -5.85 -0.04
CA SER A 28 -11.18 -6.92 0.79
C SER A 28 -10.06 -7.75 1.42
N GLY A 29 -8.99 -8.06 0.68
CA GLY A 29 -7.84 -8.81 1.17
C GLY A 29 -7.17 -8.15 2.37
N MET A 30 -6.87 -6.85 2.26
CA MET A 30 -6.26 -6.09 3.36
C MET A 30 -7.23 -5.90 4.53
N GLY A 31 -8.51 -5.68 4.27
CA GLY A 31 -9.55 -5.64 5.30
C GLY A 31 -9.67 -6.94 6.09
N MET A 32 -9.69 -8.09 5.41
CA MET A 32 -9.72 -9.41 6.04
C MET A 32 -8.46 -9.66 6.87
N LEU A 33 -7.27 -9.30 6.38
CA LEU A 33 -6.02 -9.41 7.15
C LEU A 33 -6.07 -8.58 8.42
N ALA A 34 -6.58 -7.34 8.35
CA ALA A 34 -6.71 -6.49 9.52
C ALA A 34 -7.71 -7.04 10.56
N GLN A 35 -8.81 -7.66 10.11
CA GLN A 35 -9.76 -8.33 10.99
C GLN A 35 -9.19 -9.59 11.63
N ALA A 36 -8.43 -10.38 10.85
CA ALA A 36 -7.84 -11.63 11.31
C ALA A 36 -6.68 -11.42 12.31
N TYR A 37 -5.95 -10.31 12.18
CA TYR A 37 -4.83 -9.95 13.05
C TYR A 37 -5.15 -8.66 13.83
N PRO A 38 -5.86 -8.76 14.98
CA PRO A 38 -6.21 -7.60 15.79
C PRO A 38 -5.01 -7.01 16.55
N ASP A 39 -3.96 -7.80 16.80
CA ASP A 39 -2.73 -7.29 17.37
C ASP A 39 -1.96 -6.44 16.35
N ASP A 40 -1.56 -5.24 16.76
CA ASP A 40 -0.96 -4.26 15.85
C ASP A 40 0.40 -4.72 15.27
N ALA A 41 1.19 -5.44 16.06
CA ALA A 41 2.50 -5.93 15.62
C ALA A 41 2.35 -7.11 14.64
N GLU A 42 1.47 -8.07 14.96
CA GLU A 42 1.16 -9.19 14.07
C GLU A 42 0.52 -8.72 12.77
N ARG A 43 -0.39 -7.74 12.82
CA ARG A 43 -1.00 -7.11 11.66
C ARG A 43 0.04 -6.51 10.72
N GLY A 44 1.03 -5.81 11.26
CA GLY A 44 2.14 -5.25 10.49
C GLY A 44 2.93 -6.32 9.74
N SER A 45 3.21 -7.44 10.40
CA SER A 45 3.90 -8.58 9.78
C SER A 45 3.05 -9.22 8.67
N ALA A 46 1.76 -9.48 8.93
CA ALA A 46 0.87 -10.11 7.96
C ALA A 46 0.69 -9.24 6.70
N MET A 47 0.50 -7.93 6.87
CA MET A 47 0.41 -6.98 5.76
C MET A 47 1.72 -6.85 5.00
N GLY A 48 2.88 -6.88 5.68
CA GLY A 48 4.19 -6.90 5.04
C GLY A 48 4.36 -8.10 4.10
N ILE A 49 3.92 -9.29 4.53
CA ILE A 49 3.95 -10.51 3.69
C ILE A 49 2.99 -10.36 2.48
N ALA A 50 1.79 -9.85 2.71
CA ALA A 50 0.80 -9.63 1.64
C ALA A 50 1.32 -8.65 0.55
N LEU A 51 1.91 -7.53 0.98
CA LEU A 51 2.57 -6.57 0.07
C LEU A 51 3.82 -7.16 -0.59
N GLY A 52 4.53 -8.06 0.08
CA GLY A 52 5.58 -8.87 -0.54
C GLY A 52 5.07 -9.71 -1.72
N GLY A 53 3.83 -10.21 -1.66
CA GLY A 53 3.19 -10.87 -2.79
C GLY A 53 3.04 -9.96 -4.01
N LEU A 54 2.70 -8.69 -3.81
CA LEU A 54 2.67 -7.68 -4.88
C LEU A 54 4.07 -7.48 -5.50
N ALA A 55 5.10 -7.39 -4.66
CA ALA A 55 6.50 -7.28 -5.10
C ALA A 55 6.92 -8.45 -6.00
N LEU A 56 6.56 -9.68 -5.62
CA LEU A 56 6.84 -10.88 -6.40
C LEU A 56 6.11 -10.85 -7.74
N GLY A 57 4.86 -10.37 -7.76
CA GLY A 57 4.10 -10.21 -9.00
C GLY A 57 4.78 -9.25 -9.99
N VAL A 58 5.26 -8.10 -9.50
CA VAL A 58 6.00 -7.12 -10.32
C VAL A 58 7.35 -7.67 -10.78
N LEU A 59 8.03 -8.45 -9.94
CA LEU A 59 9.32 -9.05 -10.26
C LEU A 59 9.22 -10.16 -11.32
N VAL A 60 8.25 -11.06 -11.16
CA VAL A 60 8.07 -12.26 -12.02
C VAL A 60 7.27 -11.92 -13.29
N GLY A 61 6.42 -10.90 -13.24
CA GLY A 61 5.51 -10.51 -14.32
C GLY A 61 6.20 -10.24 -15.66
N PRO A 62 7.20 -9.34 -15.75
CA PRO A 62 7.86 -9.03 -17.02
C PRO A 62 8.61 -10.22 -17.64
N PRO A 63 9.42 -11.00 -16.88
CA PRO A 63 10.03 -12.23 -17.41
C PRO A 63 8.99 -13.26 -17.89
N TYR A 64 7.93 -13.48 -17.10
CA TYR A 64 6.83 -14.38 -17.46
C TYR A 64 6.15 -13.94 -18.77
N GLY A 65 5.79 -12.65 -18.85
CA GLY A 65 5.10 -12.09 -20.01
C GLY A 65 5.99 -12.10 -21.26
N GLY A 66 7.25 -11.72 -21.14
CA GLY A 66 8.20 -11.65 -22.26
C GLY A 66 8.53 -13.03 -22.86
N LEU A 67 8.94 -13.98 -22.03
CA LEU A 67 9.35 -15.32 -22.50
C LEU A 67 8.21 -16.09 -23.14
N ILE A 68 7.03 -16.10 -22.50
CA ILE A 68 5.88 -16.85 -23.02
C ILE A 68 5.32 -16.18 -24.27
N TYR A 69 5.37 -14.85 -24.36
CA TYR A 69 4.98 -14.10 -25.55
C TYR A 69 5.86 -14.45 -26.75
N GLU A 70 7.18 -14.56 -26.57
CA GLU A 70 8.10 -14.92 -27.65
C GLU A 70 7.87 -16.33 -28.19
N TRP A 71 7.53 -17.30 -27.32
CA TRP A 71 7.40 -18.70 -27.73
C TRP A 71 6.04 -19.07 -28.30
N ALA A 72 4.96 -18.49 -27.77
CA ALA A 72 3.59 -18.92 -28.07
C ALA A 72 2.65 -17.77 -28.46
N GLY A 73 3.21 -16.58 -28.69
CA GLY A 73 2.46 -15.40 -29.09
C GLY A 73 1.64 -14.77 -27.96
N LYS A 74 0.82 -13.79 -28.34
CA LYS A 74 0.06 -12.93 -27.43
C LYS A 74 -0.93 -13.68 -26.53
N GLU A 75 -1.56 -14.74 -27.04
CA GLU A 75 -2.75 -15.33 -26.42
C GLU A 75 -2.39 -16.13 -25.16
N LEU A 76 -1.30 -16.90 -25.20
CA LEU A 76 -0.94 -17.84 -24.14
C LEU A 76 -0.66 -17.17 -22.77
N PRO A 77 0.12 -16.08 -22.66
CA PRO A 77 0.37 -15.42 -21.38
C PRO A 77 -0.94 -15.00 -20.66
N PHE A 78 -1.90 -14.47 -21.42
CA PHE A 78 -3.17 -14.01 -20.87
C PHE A 78 -4.12 -15.15 -20.50
N ILE A 79 -4.14 -16.25 -21.27
CA ILE A 79 -4.96 -17.42 -20.94
C ILE A 79 -4.44 -18.08 -19.67
N LEU A 80 -3.11 -18.28 -19.56
CA LEU A 80 -2.50 -18.86 -18.37
C LEU A 80 -2.74 -18.00 -17.12
N LEU A 81 -2.63 -16.67 -17.21
CA LEU A 81 -2.97 -15.78 -16.09
C LEU A 81 -4.46 -15.85 -15.73
N ALA A 82 -5.36 -15.96 -16.71
CA ALA A 82 -6.79 -16.09 -16.45
C ALA A 82 -7.12 -17.43 -15.75
N LEU A 83 -6.47 -18.53 -16.15
CA LEU A 83 -6.61 -19.83 -15.50
C LEU A 83 -6.05 -19.81 -14.08
N LEU A 84 -4.89 -19.18 -13.87
CA LEU A 84 -4.29 -19.04 -12.55
C LEU A 84 -5.20 -18.21 -11.62
N ALA A 85 -5.73 -17.09 -12.10
CA ALA A 85 -6.66 -16.25 -11.33
C ALA A 85 -7.98 -16.98 -11.02
N LEU A 86 -8.49 -17.77 -11.96
CA LEU A 86 -9.69 -18.59 -11.74
C LEU A 86 -9.42 -19.67 -10.68
N PHE A 87 -8.27 -20.34 -10.78
CA PHE A 87 -7.84 -21.35 -9.81
C PHE A 87 -7.69 -20.77 -8.41
N ASP A 88 -7.01 -19.62 -8.29
CA ASP A 88 -6.88 -18.87 -7.04
C ASP A 88 -8.25 -18.48 -6.46
N GLY A 89 -9.15 -17.95 -7.28
CA GLY A 89 -10.51 -17.61 -6.85
C GLY A 89 -11.32 -18.83 -6.35
N VAL A 90 -11.15 -20.00 -6.99
CA VAL A 90 -11.77 -21.25 -6.52
C VAL A 90 -11.18 -21.69 -5.19
N LEU A 91 -9.85 -21.64 -5.04
CA LEU A 91 -9.19 -21.96 -3.76
C LEU A 91 -9.66 -21.03 -2.64
N GLN A 92 -9.75 -19.73 -2.90
CA GLN A 92 -10.27 -18.76 -1.94
C GLN A 92 -11.73 -19.08 -1.55
N CYS A 93 -12.59 -19.43 -2.51
CA CYS A 93 -13.97 -19.84 -2.20
C CYS A 93 -14.02 -21.12 -1.33
N MET A 94 -13.14 -22.08 -1.57
CA MET A 94 -13.09 -23.33 -0.79
C MET A 94 -12.53 -23.12 0.62
N ILE A 95 -11.51 -22.26 0.77
CA ILE A 95 -10.82 -22.03 2.05
C ILE A 95 -11.60 -21.06 2.94
N LEU A 96 -12.02 -19.90 2.41
CA LEU A 96 -12.68 -18.85 3.19
C LEU A 96 -14.13 -19.21 3.53
N GLN A 97 -14.72 -20.20 2.86
CA GLN A 97 -16.12 -20.63 3.04
C GLN A 97 -17.07 -19.43 3.23
N PRO A 98 -17.34 -18.66 2.17
CA PRO A 98 -17.96 -17.34 2.28
C PRO A 98 -19.28 -17.43 3.06
N LYS A 99 -19.26 -16.85 4.26
CA LYS A 99 -20.43 -16.74 5.13
C LYS A 99 -20.79 -15.27 5.22
N VAL A 100 -22.01 -14.94 4.86
CA VAL A 100 -22.54 -13.58 5.03
C VAL A 100 -22.82 -13.39 6.51
N ASP A 101 -21.89 -12.75 7.21
CA ASP A 101 -22.18 -12.24 8.54
C ASP A 101 -22.97 -10.93 8.39
N ARG A 102 -24.23 -10.95 8.83
CA ARG A 102 -25.10 -9.77 8.81
C ARG A 102 -25.02 -8.98 10.12
N GLY A 103 -24.15 -9.40 11.04
CA GLY A 103 -23.95 -8.79 12.35
C GLY A 103 -22.83 -7.76 12.44
N GLU A 104 -22.10 -7.47 11.36
CA GLU A 104 -21.09 -6.40 11.37
C GLU A 104 -21.76 -5.04 11.63
N GLN A 105 -21.23 -4.30 12.60
CA GLN A 105 -21.67 -2.93 12.90
C GLN A 105 -21.48 -2.05 11.65
N GLU A 106 -22.43 -1.14 11.42
CA GLU A 106 -22.22 -0.07 10.42
C GLU A 106 -20.97 0.71 10.81
N GLY A 107 -19.91 0.53 10.03
CA GLY A 107 -18.65 1.22 10.25
C GLY A 107 -18.76 2.72 10.02
N THR A 108 -17.75 3.43 10.51
CA THR A 108 -17.59 4.86 10.20
C THR A 108 -17.65 5.09 8.69
N ALA A 109 -18.46 6.05 8.26
CA ALA A 109 -18.62 6.35 6.85
C ALA A 109 -17.27 6.78 6.23
N ILE A 110 -16.98 6.34 5.00
CA ILE A 110 -15.75 6.71 4.26
C ILE A 110 -15.55 8.24 4.23
N LYS A 111 -16.64 9.01 4.15
CA LYS A 111 -16.62 10.47 4.17
C LYS A 111 -16.05 11.05 5.47
N GLU A 112 -16.26 10.39 6.60
CA GLU A 112 -15.71 10.81 7.90
C GLU A 112 -14.25 10.42 8.03
N LEU A 113 -13.89 9.21 7.58
CA LEU A 113 -12.49 8.77 7.49
C LEU A 113 -11.64 9.71 6.62
N LEU A 114 -12.18 10.16 5.48
CA LEU A 114 -11.54 11.13 4.59
C LEU A 114 -11.40 12.55 5.20
N LYS A 115 -12.12 12.87 6.28
CA LYS A 115 -11.94 14.13 7.00
C LYS A 115 -10.87 14.02 8.08
N ASP A 116 -10.44 12.82 8.44
CA ASP A 116 -9.42 12.63 9.45
C ASP A 116 -8.04 13.02 8.88
N PRO A 117 -7.37 14.06 9.44
CA PRO A 117 -6.10 14.54 8.92
C PRO A 117 -4.99 13.48 9.02
N TYR A 118 -5.02 12.55 9.98
CA TYR A 118 -3.98 11.53 10.12
C TYR A 118 -4.11 10.44 9.06
N ILE A 119 -5.35 10.07 8.70
CA ILE A 119 -5.63 9.16 7.59
C ILE A 119 -5.16 9.80 6.28
N LEU A 120 -5.46 11.08 6.06
CA LEU A 120 -5.00 11.81 4.86
C LEU A 120 -3.48 11.92 4.77
N VAL A 121 -2.79 12.13 5.90
CA VAL A 121 -1.32 12.17 5.94
C VAL A 121 -0.72 10.81 5.59
N ALA A 122 -1.27 9.71 6.12
CA ALA A 122 -0.85 8.36 5.75
C ALA A 122 -1.14 8.06 4.27
N ALA A 123 -2.33 8.40 3.78
CA ALA A 123 -2.74 8.17 2.38
C ALA A 123 -1.86 8.96 1.41
N GLY A 124 -1.60 10.23 1.73
CA GLY A 124 -0.74 11.08 0.94
C GLY A 124 0.71 10.58 0.93
N SER A 125 1.22 10.01 2.02
CA SER A 125 2.57 9.42 2.02
C SER A 125 2.69 8.22 1.08
N ILE A 126 1.67 7.34 1.03
CA ILE A 126 1.59 6.23 0.07
C ILE A 126 1.60 6.80 -1.36
N THR A 127 0.82 7.85 -1.59
CA THR A 127 0.73 8.50 -2.91
C THR A 127 2.07 9.09 -3.33
N ILE A 128 2.68 9.93 -2.50
CA ILE A 128 3.92 10.65 -2.81
C ILE A 128 5.12 9.69 -2.91
N GLY A 129 5.18 8.67 -2.04
CA GLY A 129 6.21 7.63 -2.09
C GLY A 129 6.16 6.82 -3.39
N ASN A 130 4.96 6.46 -3.85
CA ASN A 130 4.78 5.70 -5.09
C ASN A 130 4.80 6.58 -6.36
N LEU A 131 4.58 7.89 -6.25
CA LEU A 131 4.56 8.79 -7.41
C LEU A 131 5.90 8.78 -8.18
N GLY A 132 7.02 8.68 -7.46
CA GLY A 132 8.35 8.61 -8.09
C GLY A 132 8.49 7.41 -9.03
N ILE A 133 8.14 6.21 -8.55
CA ILE A 133 8.27 4.99 -9.37
C ILE A 133 7.24 4.99 -10.50
N ALA A 134 6.02 5.47 -10.25
CA ALA A 134 4.96 5.58 -11.25
C ALA A 134 5.32 6.54 -12.40
N MET A 135 6.05 7.62 -12.11
CA MET A 135 6.57 8.52 -13.15
C MET A 135 7.81 7.95 -13.86
N LEU A 136 8.65 7.20 -13.15
CA LEU A 136 9.85 6.55 -13.70
C LEU A 136 9.50 5.41 -14.66
N GLU A 137 8.46 4.63 -14.40
CA GLU A 137 8.12 3.44 -15.20
C GLU A 137 8.00 3.72 -16.71
N PRO A 138 7.25 4.72 -17.19
CA PRO A 138 7.21 5.06 -18.61
C PRO A 138 8.40 5.89 -19.08
N SER A 139 9.04 6.67 -18.21
CA SER A 139 10.03 7.68 -18.61
C SER A 139 11.47 7.18 -18.59
N LEU A 140 11.83 6.34 -17.62
CA LEU A 140 13.18 5.79 -17.47
C LEU A 140 13.59 4.95 -18.69
N PRO A 141 12.77 4.02 -19.22
CA PRO A 141 13.14 3.26 -20.43
C PRO A 141 13.35 4.15 -21.67
N LEU A 142 12.59 5.24 -21.78
CA LEU A 142 12.74 6.21 -22.86
C LEU A 142 14.05 6.98 -22.72
N TRP A 143 14.33 7.49 -21.52
CA TRP A 143 15.57 8.20 -21.24
C TRP A 143 16.81 7.32 -21.44
N MET A 144 16.79 6.06 -20.98
CA MET A 144 17.88 5.09 -21.23
C MET A 144 18.12 4.83 -22.72
N MET A 145 17.05 4.82 -23.52
CA MET A 145 17.15 4.66 -24.98
C MET A 145 17.79 5.89 -25.64
N GLU A 146 17.44 7.09 -25.18
CA GLU A 146 17.97 8.34 -25.73
C GLU A 146 19.43 8.62 -25.29
N SER A 147 19.77 8.34 -24.03
CA SER A 147 21.07 8.67 -23.45
C SER A 147 22.20 7.73 -23.88
N TRP A 148 22.01 6.41 -23.79
CA TRP A 148 23.06 5.43 -24.10
C TRP A 148 22.60 4.28 -25.00
N LYS A 149 21.45 4.43 -25.69
CA LYS A 149 20.90 3.43 -26.63
C LYS A 149 20.74 2.04 -26.00
N ALA A 150 20.22 2.00 -24.77
CA ALA A 150 20.07 0.77 -24.00
C ALA A 150 19.22 -0.29 -24.74
N GLY A 151 19.63 -1.55 -24.63
CA GLY A 151 18.91 -2.68 -25.21
C GLY A 151 17.53 -2.88 -24.59
N SER A 152 16.65 -3.65 -25.24
CA SER A 152 15.32 -3.97 -24.68
C SER A 152 15.38 -4.73 -23.36
N PHE A 153 16.34 -5.65 -23.22
CA PHE A 153 16.57 -6.39 -21.97
C PHE A 153 17.07 -5.47 -20.84
N GLU A 154 18.03 -4.60 -21.13
CA GLU A 154 18.60 -3.65 -20.18
C GLU A 154 17.55 -2.70 -19.59
N ARG A 155 16.63 -2.21 -20.43
CA ARG A 155 15.53 -1.33 -20.00
C ARG A 155 14.57 -2.01 -19.03
N GLY A 156 14.28 -3.30 -19.23
CA GLY A 156 13.48 -4.08 -18.29
C GLY A 156 14.26 -4.43 -17.02
N ALA A 157 15.52 -4.84 -17.16
CA ALA A 157 16.37 -5.25 -16.06
C ALA A 157 16.65 -4.11 -15.05
N ALA A 158 16.59 -2.86 -15.49
CA ALA A 158 16.77 -1.69 -14.62
C ALA A 158 15.80 -1.65 -13.42
N PHE A 159 14.60 -2.22 -13.53
CA PHE A 159 13.61 -2.23 -12.43
C PHE A 159 13.73 -3.43 -11.48
N LEU A 160 14.55 -4.43 -11.81
CA LEU A 160 14.74 -5.61 -10.96
C LEU A 160 15.30 -5.26 -9.57
N PRO A 161 16.33 -4.39 -9.44
CA PRO A 161 16.83 -3.99 -8.12
C PRO A 161 15.74 -3.38 -7.25
N ALA A 162 14.88 -2.53 -7.81
CA ALA A 162 13.76 -1.92 -7.09
C ALA A 162 12.72 -2.95 -6.65
N SER A 163 12.41 -3.94 -7.50
CA SER A 163 11.41 -4.97 -7.18
C SER A 163 11.90 -5.92 -6.07
N ILE A 164 13.16 -6.34 -6.16
CA ILE A 164 13.80 -7.18 -5.12
C ILE A 164 13.89 -6.41 -3.80
N SER A 165 14.31 -5.15 -3.85
CA SER A 165 14.45 -4.36 -2.63
C SER A 165 13.10 -3.98 -2.02
N TYR A 166 12.06 -3.79 -2.82
CA TYR A 166 10.68 -3.62 -2.36
C TYR A 166 10.18 -4.86 -1.60
N LEU A 167 10.45 -6.07 -2.13
CA LEU A 167 10.15 -7.32 -1.43
C LEU A 167 10.89 -7.42 -0.09
N ILE A 168 12.17 -7.06 -0.05
CA ILE A 168 12.96 -7.06 1.19
C ILE A 168 12.41 -6.01 2.17
N GLY A 169 12.15 -4.79 1.70
CA GLY A 169 11.66 -3.67 2.50
C GLY A 169 10.31 -3.99 3.15
N THR A 170 9.36 -4.50 2.38
CA THR A 170 8.01 -4.84 2.88
C THR A 170 8.03 -5.92 3.97
N ASN A 171 8.87 -6.95 3.82
CA ASN A 171 8.97 -8.04 4.79
C ASN A 171 9.77 -7.67 6.04
N ILE A 172 10.85 -6.89 5.91
CA ILE A 172 11.65 -6.45 7.05
C ILE A 172 10.88 -5.41 7.89
N PHE A 173 10.25 -4.43 7.22
CA PHE A 173 9.60 -3.32 7.90
C PHE A 173 8.18 -3.62 8.37
N GLY A 174 7.55 -4.74 8.00
CA GLY A 174 6.31 -5.19 8.62
C GLY A 174 6.40 -5.24 10.16
N PRO A 175 7.29 -6.07 10.74
CA PRO A 175 7.49 -6.13 12.20
C PRO A 175 8.40 -5.01 12.73
N LEU A 176 9.42 -4.59 11.95
CA LEU A 176 10.40 -3.61 12.43
C LEU A 176 9.80 -2.21 12.57
N ALA A 177 8.90 -1.80 11.67
CA ALA A 177 8.27 -0.48 11.72
C ALA A 177 7.49 -0.26 13.03
N HIS A 178 6.92 -1.33 13.61
CA HIS A 178 6.25 -1.22 14.89
C HIS A 178 7.22 -0.89 16.04
N LYS A 179 8.47 -1.40 16.01
CA LYS A 179 9.47 -1.12 17.05
C LYS A 179 10.11 0.26 16.95
N ILE A 180 10.42 0.70 15.73
CA ILE A 180 11.07 2.01 15.48
C ILE A 180 10.08 3.18 15.46
N GLY A 181 8.79 2.87 15.33
CA GLY A 181 7.73 3.83 15.06
C GLY A 181 7.45 3.98 13.56
N ARG A 182 6.22 3.64 13.16
CA ARG A 182 5.78 3.68 11.75
C ARG A 182 5.88 5.06 11.11
N TRP A 183 5.66 6.12 11.90
CA TRP A 183 5.82 7.50 11.45
C TRP A 183 7.27 7.81 11.05
N LEU A 184 8.25 7.30 11.80
CA LEU A 184 9.68 7.52 11.55
C LEU A 184 10.11 6.74 10.31
N SER A 185 9.62 5.51 10.17
CA SER A 185 9.83 4.68 8.99
C SER A 185 9.33 5.37 7.71
N GLY A 186 8.12 5.95 7.74
CA GLY A 186 7.58 6.74 6.63
C GLY A 186 8.42 7.99 6.33
N PHE A 187 8.88 8.71 7.35
CA PHE A 187 9.75 9.90 7.20
C PHE A 187 11.07 9.55 6.51
N ILE A 188 11.76 8.52 7.01
CA ILE A 188 13.04 8.07 6.44
C ILE A 188 12.82 7.59 5.01
N GLY A 189 11.73 6.87 4.73
CA GLY A 189 11.40 6.39 3.39
C GLY A 189 11.26 7.50 2.39
N LEU A 190 10.45 8.52 2.69
CA LEU A 190 10.25 9.67 1.81
C LEU A 190 11.55 10.45 1.59
N ALA A 191 12.38 10.62 2.63
CA ALA A 191 13.67 11.29 2.50
C ALA A 191 14.63 10.51 1.59
N VAL A 192 14.75 9.18 1.77
CA VAL A 192 15.61 8.33 0.94
C VAL A 192 15.11 8.30 -0.51
N ILE A 193 13.80 8.22 -0.75
CA ILE A 193 13.22 8.35 -2.10
C ILE A 193 13.62 9.67 -2.74
N GLY A 194 13.52 10.78 -2.01
CA GLY A 194 13.96 12.10 -2.47
C GLY A 194 15.43 12.11 -2.92
N PHE A 195 16.34 11.58 -2.12
CA PHE A 195 17.76 11.49 -2.49
C PHE A 195 18.03 10.56 -3.68
N CYS A 196 17.30 9.45 -3.77
CA CYS A 196 17.42 8.52 -4.90
C CYS A 196 16.97 9.19 -6.21
N LEU A 197 15.85 9.91 -6.18
CA LEU A 197 15.34 10.67 -7.32
C LEU A 197 16.32 11.77 -7.78
N LEU A 198 17.05 12.43 -6.86
CA LEU A 198 18.12 13.37 -7.23
C LEU A 198 19.32 12.66 -7.88
N SER A 199 19.58 11.41 -7.52
CA SER A 199 20.76 10.66 -7.97
C SER A 199 20.55 9.96 -9.32
N ILE A 200 19.31 9.57 -9.66
CA ILE A 200 18.98 8.84 -10.89
C ILE A 200 19.43 9.56 -12.18
N PRO A 201 19.20 10.87 -12.36
CA PRO A 201 19.59 11.58 -13.59
C PRO A 201 21.10 11.62 -13.85
N SER A 202 21.92 11.41 -12.81
CA SER A 202 23.39 11.41 -12.91
C SER A 202 23.96 10.07 -13.37
N ALA A 203 23.13 9.05 -13.57
CA ALA A 203 23.59 7.75 -14.02
C ALA A 203 23.97 7.78 -15.51
N GLU A 204 25.16 7.28 -15.85
CA GLU A 204 25.63 7.16 -17.24
C GLU A 204 25.46 5.73 -17.80
N SER A 205 25.02 4.79 -16.96
CA SER A 205 24.81 3.39 -17.32
C SER A 205 23.76 2.73 -16.44
N VAL A 206 23.28 1.56 -16.87
CA VAL A 206 22.35 0.71 -16.09
C VAL A 206 22.93 0.35 -14.72
N TYR A 207 24.24 0.11 -14.64
CA TYR A 207 24.92 -0.18 -13.38
C TYR A 207 24.83 0.99 -12.39
N GLY A 208 24.88 2.22 -12.88
CA GLY A 208 24.69 3.42 -12.08
C GLY A 208 23.26 3.58 -11.52
N LEU A 209 22.27 2.94 -12.13
CA LEU A 209 20.87 2.95 -11.67
C LEU A 209 20.57 1.90 -10.60
N ILE A 210 21.41 0.86 -10.46
CA ILE A 210 21.16 -0.25 -9.53
C ILE A 210 21.02 0.27 -8.09
N VAL A 211 21.97 1.09 -7.62
CA VAL A 211 21.97 1.57 -6.23
C VAL A 211 20.79 2.51 -5.95
N PRO A 212 20.54 3.58 -6.75
CA PRO A 212 19.39 4.46 -6.53
C PRO A 212 18.04 3.71 -6.59
N LEU A 213 17.86 2.80 -7.55
CA LEU A 213 16.61 2.06 -7.71
C LEU A 213 16.44 1.01 -6.61
N PHE A 214 17.51 0.37 -6.15
CA PHE A 214 17.47 -0.52 -4.99
C PHE A 214 17.02 0.26 -3.74
N CYS A 215 17.68 1.38 -3.41
CA CYS A 215 17.34 2.19 -2.25
C CYS A 215 15.91 2.78 -2.34
N MET A 216 15.49 3.18 -3.53
CA MET A 216 14.13 3.65 -3.79
C MET A 216 13.08 2.54 -3.55
N GLY A 217 13.25 1.36 -4.15
CA GLY A 217 12.32 0.24 -3.96
C GLY A 217 12.22 -0.20 -2.49
N PHE A 218 13.36 -0.24 -1.78
CA PHE A 218 13.40 -0.55 -0.35
C PHE A 218 12.60 0.46 0.47
N SER A 219 12.74 1.74 0.13
CA SER A 219 12.06 2.85 0.81
C SER A 219 10.56 2.85 0.54
N ILE A 220 10.14 2.54 -0.68
CA ILE A 220 8.71 2.36 -1.01
C ILE A 220 8.14 1.19 -0.20
N GLY A 221 8.86 0.07 -0.11
CA GLY A 221 8.43 -1.10 0.66
C GLY A 221 8.33 -0.81 2.15
N MET A 222 9.26 0.00 2.66
CA MET A 222 9.24 0.50 4.02
C MET A 222 8.03 1.41 4.30
N ILE A 223 7.67 2.31 3.38
CA ILE A 223 6.48 3.18 3.51
C ILE A 223 5.22 2.33 3.49
N ASP A 224 5.05 1.46 2.50
CA ASP A 224 3.82 0.67 2.35
C ASP A 224 3.60 -0.27 3.55
N ALA A 225 4.64 -0.98 3.98
CA ALA A 225 4.56 -1.86 5.16
C ALA A 225 4.33 -1.10 6.47
N SER A 226 4.61 0.20 6.53
CA SER A 226 4.34 1.03 7.70
C SER A 226 2.97 1.69 7.67
N MET A 227 2.56 2.22 6.52
CA MET A 227 1.38 3.09 6.41
C MET A 227 0.07 2.31 6.34
N PHE A 228 0.05 1.14 5.71
CA PHE A 228 -1.14 0.28 5.69
C PHE A 228 -1.54 -0.16 7.12
N PRO A 229 -0.62 -0.70 7.94
CA PRO A 229 -0.94 -1.01 9.34
C PRO A 229 -1.23 0.23 10.19
N GLN A 230 -0.52 1.35 9.96
CA GLN A 230 -0.77 2.61 10.68
C GLN A 230 -2.20 3.11 10.47
N MET A 231 -2.74 2.97 9.26
CA MET A 231 -4.12 3.32 8.97
C MET A 231 -5.13 2.45 9.75
N GLY A 232 -4.87 1.15 9.86
CA GLY A 232 -5.66 0.25 10.71
C GLY A 232 -5.63 0.71 12.17
N TYR A 233 -4.45 1.06 12.69
CA TYR A 233 -4.29 1.57 14.04
C TYR A 233 -5.03 2.90 14.29
N ILE A 234 -5.04 3.82 13.33
CA ILE A 234 -5.79 5.08 13.44
C ILE A 234 -7.30 4.80 13.55
N VAL A 235 -7.80 3.83 12.78
CA VAL A 235 -9.20 3.41 12.88
C VAL A 235 -9.49 2.79 14.24
N ASP A 236 -8.64 1.91 14.74
CA ASP A 236 -8.83 1.26 16.06
C ASP A 236 -8.94 2.28 17.21
N VAL A 237 -8.20 3.38 17.12
CA VAL A 237 -8.13 4.40 18.17
C VAL A 237 -9.23 5.46 18.04
N ARG A 238 -9.69 5.78 16.82
CA ARG A 238 -10.52 6.97 16.58
C ARG A 238 -11.88 6.70 15.93
N HIS A 239 -12.09 5.52 15.36
CA HIS A 239 -13.25 5.20 14.52
C HIS A 239 -13.79 3.80 14.84
N VAL A 240 -14.95 3.45 14.29
CA VAL A 240 -15.50 2.09 14.41
C VAL A 240 -14.89 1.21 13.32
N GLY A 241 -14.33 0.07 13.73
CA GLY A 241 -13.39 -0.80 12.99
C GLY A 241 -13.92 -1.53 11.76
N VAL A 242 -14.49 -0.83 10.78
CA VAL A 242 -14.67 -1.42 9.43
C VAL A 242 -13.42 -1.18 8.61
N TYR A 243 -12.51 -2.16 8.68
CA TYR A 243 -11.21 -2.11 8.01
C TYR A 243 -11.33 -2.00 6.48
N GLY A 244 -12.37 -2.56 5.86
CA GLY A 244 -12.57 -2.46 4.42
C GLY A 244 -12.61 -1.00 3.91
N SER A 245 -13.25 -0.11 4.65
CA SER A 245 -13.36 1.31 4.30
C SER A 245 -12.02 2.05 4.33
N ILE A 246 -11.18 1.77 5.33
CA ILE A 246 -9.87 2.42 5.44
C ILE A 246 -8.87 1.88 4.41
N TYR A 247 -8.87 0.57 4.15
CA TYR A 247 -8.02 -0.01 3.12
C TYR A 247 -8.48 0.33 1.71
N ALA A 248 -9.76 0.64 1.51
CA ALA A 248 -10.23 1.27 0.27
C ALA A 248 -9.61 2.67 0.05
N ILE A 249 -9.44 3.46 1.12
CA ILE A 249 -8.74 4.76 1.02
C ILE A 249 -7.26 4.55 0.71
N ALA A 250 -6.60 3.58 1.37
CA ALA A 250 -5.20 3.25 1.14
C ALA A 250 -4.94 2.80 -0.31
N ASP A 251 -5.75 1.86 -0.80
CA ASP A 251 -5.67 1.33 -2.16
C ASP A 251 -5.99 2.41 -3.21
N ALA A 252 -6.98 3.27 -2.95
CA ALA A 252 -7.27 4.41 -3.80
C ALA A 252 -6.08 5.39 -3.89
N ALA A 253 -5.41 5.66 -2.77
CA ALA A 253 -4.21 6.51 -2.74
C ALA A 253 -3.05 5.91 -3.53
N PHE A 254 -2.81 4.60 -3.38
CA PHE A 254 -1.84 3.86 -4.18
C PHE A 254 -2.16 3.94 -5.68
N CYS A 255 -3.40 3.64 -6.07
CA CYS A 255 -3.86 3.71 -7.45
C CYS A 255 -3.79 5.13 -8.02
N PHE A 256 -4.06 6.15 -7.19
CA PHE A 256 -3.98 7.55 -7.60
C PHE A 256 -2.56 7.94 -8.01
N ALA A 257 -1.52 7.47 -7.31
CA ALA A 257 -0.13 7.67 -7.72
C ALA A 257 0.17 7.06 -9.09
N PHE A 258 -0.26 5.82 -9.33
CA PHE A 258 -0.09 5.12 -10.60
C PHE A 258 -0.97 5.65 -11.74
N ALA A 259 -2.03 6.39 -11.44
CA ALA A 259 -2.78 7.16 -12.43
C ALA A 259 -2.05 8.47 -12.79
N LEU A 260 -1.59 9.22 -11.78
CA LEU A 260 -0.90 10.50 -11.98
C LEU A 260 0.46 10.35 -12.67
N GLY A 261 1.19 9.28 -12.37
CA GLY A 261 2.55 9.09 -12.86
C GLY A 261 2.67 9.10 -14.39
N PRO A 262 2.02 8.15 -15.10
CA PRO A 262 1.97 8.14 -16.57
C PRO A 262 1.29 9.36 -17.17
N PHE A 263 0.28 9.93 -16.48
CA PHE A 263 -0.44 11.12 -16.96
C PHE A 263 0.48 12.34 -17.08
N PHE A 264 1.36 12.58 -16.09
CA PHE A 264 2.25 13.74 -16.08
C PHE A 264 3.64 13.46 -16.67
N SER A 265 4.15 12.23 -16.58
CA SER A 265 5.52 11.89 -17.01
C SER A 265 5.80 12.21 -18.49
N GLY A 266 4.91 11.81 -19.40
CA GLY A 266 5.11 12.03 -20.84
C GLY A 266 5.24 13.51 -21.22
N PRO A 267 4.27 14.37 -20.88
CA PRO A 267 4.35 15.81 -21.10
C PRO A 267 5.57 16.45 -20.43
N PHE A 268 5.88 16.10 -19.17
CA PHE A 268 6.98 16.71 -18.42
C PHE A 268 8.34 16.36 -19.01
N VAL A 269 8.56 15.12 -19.42
CA VAL A 269 9.82 14.72 -20.09
C VAL A 269 10.00 15.52 -21.38
N ARG A 270 8.93 15.76 -22.16
CA ARG A 270 9.01 16.52 -23.42
C ARG A 270 9.26 18.01 -23.23
N THR A 271 8.69 18.64 -22.20
CA THR A 271 8.77 20.10 -22.01
C THR A 271 9.92 20.53 -21.10
N LEU A 272 10.18 19.79 -20.02
CA LEU A 272 11.13 20.15 -18.97
C LEU A 272 12.39 19.26 -18.96
N GLY A 273 12.34 18.11 -19.65
CA GLY A 273 13.38 17.10 -19.63
C GLY A 273 13.27 16.14 -18.44
N PHE A 274 13.85 14.95 -18.61
CA PHE A 274 13.85 13.89 -17.59
C PHE A 274 14.50 14.30 -16.25
N PRO A 275 15.68 14.96 -16.21
CA PRO A 275 16.30 15.37 -14.94
C PRO A 275 15.44 16.33 -14.13
N THR A 276 14.89 17.37 -14.78
CA THR A 276 14.05 18.38 -14.12
C THR A 276 12.79 17.75 -13.52
N MET A 277 12.18 16.80 -14.23
CA MET A 277 11.04 16.04 -13.72
C MET A 277 11.40 15.28 -12.43
N MET A 278 12.54 14.58 -12.40
CA MET A 278 13.01 13.88 -11.20
C MET A 278 13.25 14.83 -10.03
N TYR A 279 13.86 15.99 -10.28
CA TYR A 279 14.12 16.99 -9.25
C TYR A 279 12.84 17.58 -8.65
N ILE A 280 11.80 17.80 -9.46
CA ILE A 280 10.49 18.25 -8.97
C ILE A 280 9.86 17.22 -8.03
N ILE A 281 9.88 15.94 -8.40
CA ILE A 281 9.30 14.88 -7.57
C ILE A 281 10.13 14.68 -6.29
N ALA A 282 11.46 14.80 -6.37
CA ALA A 282 12.33 14.77 -5.20
C ALA A 282 11.99 15.90 -4.21
N LEU A 283 11.79 17.13 -4.73
CA LEU A 283 11.37 18.27 -3.91
C LEU A 283 10.01 18.01 -3.24
N ILE A 284 9.04 17.47 -3.96
CA ILE A 284 7.73 17.10 -3.40
C ILE A 284 7.89 16.08 -2.26
N ASN A 285 8.73 15.06 -2.43
CA ASN A 285 9.02 14.09 -1.37
C ASN A 285 9.63 14.74 -0.12
N PHE A 286 10.61 15.63 -0.28
CA PHE A 286 11.22 16.35 0.84
C PHE A 286 10.26 17.32 1.53
N LEU A 287 9.39 18.00 0.79
CA LEU A 287 8.38 18.89 1.36
C LEU A 287 7.28 18.12 2.09
N TYR A 288 6.95 16.91 1.64
CA TYR A 288 5.93 16.07 2.27
C TYR A 288 6.47 15.31 3.50
N ALA A 289 7.76 14.93 3.52
CA ALA A 289 8.34 14.14 4.60
C ALA A 289 8.06 14.69 6.01
N PRO A 290 8.22 16.00 6.30
CA PRO A 290 7.92 16.56 7.62
C PRO A 290 6.48 16.36 8.11
N LEU A 291 5.51 16.15 7.20
CA LEU A 291 4.13 15.86 7.62
C LEU A 291 4.03 14.53 8.37
N MET A 292 5.00 13.62 8.20
CA MET A 292 5.04 12.37 8.96
C MET A 292 5.18 12.58 10.47
N PHE A 293 5.73 13.73 10.91
CA PHE A 293 5.80 14.04 12.35
C PHE A 293 4.42 14.19 13.00
N PHE A 294 3.36 14.51 12.23
CA PHE A 294 2.00 14.53 12.77
C PHE A 294 1.54 13.15 13.22
N LEU A 295 2.00 12.07 12.58
CA LEU A 295 1.67 10.69 12.97
C LEU A 295 2.40 10.22 14.25
N ARG A 296 3.35 11.01 14.80
CA ARG A 296 4.14 10.65 15.99
C ARG A 296 3.31 10.57 17.27
N LYS A 297 2.39 11.52 17.44
CA LYS A 297 1.50 11.59 18.59
C LYS A 297 0.09 11.64 18.06
N LEU A 298 -0.55 10.48 18.00
CA LEU A 298 -1.98 10.41 17.73
C LEU A 298 -2.70 10.90 18.99
N PRO A 299 -3.39 12.05 18.96
CA PRO A 299 -4.25 12.43 20.07
C PRO A 299 -5.33 11.37 20.18
N GLU A 300 -5.52 10.81 21.38
CA GLU A 300 -6.57 9.85 21.64
C GLU A 300 -7.89 10.41 21.10
N GLY A 301 -8.52 9.67 20.18
CA GLY A 301 -9.91 9.91 19.82
C GLY A 301 -10.76 9.70 21.07
N VAL A 302 -11.92 10.36 21.13
CA VAL A 302 -12.85 10.20 22.25
C VAL A 302 -13.00 8.71 22.58
N PRO A 303 -12.61 8.28 23.79
CA PRO A 303 -12.39 6.87 24.07
C PRO A 303 -13.70 6.08 23.99
N ARG A 304 -13.58 4.82 23.58
CA ARG A 304 -14.57 3.72 23.72
C ARG A 304 -15.27 3.67 25.10
N LYS A 305 -14.71 4.36 26.10
CA LYS A 305 -15.33 4.63 27.41
C LYS A 305 -16.68 5.34 27.33
N GLU A 306 -16.96 6.17 26.33
CA GLU A 306 -18.31 6.77 26.20
C GLU A 306 -19.35 5.73 25.77
N THR A 307 -18.97 4.70 25.00
CA THR A 307 -19.89 3.59 24.68
C THR A 307 -20.15 2.71 25.89
N SER A 308 -19.14 2.48 26.74
CA SER A 308 -19.31 1.76 28.01
C SER A 308 -20.06 2.58 29.06
N GLN A 309 -19.85 3.90 29.13
CA GLN A 309 -20.62 4.80 29.99
C GLN A 309 -22.07 4.94 29.50
N LEU A 310 -22.33 4.97 28.18
CA LEU A 310 -23.69 4.91 27.64
C LEU A 310 -24.37 3.57 27.93
N MET A 311 -23.61 2.46 27.97
CA MET A 311 -24.11 1.16 28.44
C MET A 311 -24.38 1.15 29.95
N GLU A 312 -23.50 1.70 30.79
CA GLU A 312 -23.72 1.82 32.25
C GLU A 312 -24.88 2.76 32.58
N THR A 313 -25.03 3.88 31.87
CA THR A 313 -26.14 4.82 32.07
C THR A 313 -27.47 4.23 31.59
N ALA A 314 -27.45 3.32 30.61
CA ALA A 314 -28.63 2.56 30.16
C ALA A 314 -29.02 1.41 31.11
N ILE A 315 -28.09 0.94 31.95
CA ILE A 315 -28.33 -0.07 32.98
C ILE A 315 -29.04 0.54 34.21
N ASP A 316 -29.01 1.86 34.37
CA ASP A 316 -29.43 2.55 35.60
C ASP A 316 -30.90 3.04 35.66
N GLY A 317 -31.86 2.40 34.97
CA GLY A 317 -33.25 2.82 35.22
C GLY A 317 -34.45 2.29 34.44
N ASN A 318 -34.41 1.17 33.69
CA ASN A 318 -35.67 0.59 33.20
C ASN A 318 -35.61 -0.93 32.91
N PRO A 319 -36.36 -1.76 33.66
CA PRO A 319 -36.34 -3.22 33.50
C PRO A 319 -37.04 -3.76 32.23
N GLN A 320 -37.55 -2.92 31.33
CA GLN A 320 -38.05 -3.40 30.03
C GLN A 320 -36.96 -3.67 28.98
N ASN A 321 -35.70 -3.29 29.22
CA ASN A 321 -34.61 -3.51 28.27
C ASN A 321 -33.92 -4.88 28.38
N TYR A 322 -34.21 -5.69 29.41
CA TYR A 322 -33.56 -6.99 29.61
C TYR A 322 -33.81 -8.00 28.48
N GLN A 323 -34.90 -7.86 27.71
CA GLN A 323 -35.18 -8.75 26.58
C GLN A 323 -34.37 -8.44 25.30
N LYS A 324 -33.52 -7.40 25.30
CA LYS A 324 -32.62 -7.07 24.18
C LYS A 324 -31.14 -7.38 24.44
N ILE A 325 -30.81 -8.02 25.56
CA ILE A 325 -29.42 -8.17 26.05
C ILE A 325 -28.87 -9.61 25.91
N GLU A 326 -29.62 -10.56 25.33
CA GLU A 326 -29.11 -11.93 25.09
C GLU A 326 -28.26 -12.09 23.80
N GLY A 327 -27.66 -11.02 23.28
CA GLY A 327 -26.94 -11.07 21.99
C GLY A 327 -25.50 -10.53 21.96
N ILE A 328 -24.95 -9.98 23.05
CA ILE A 328 -23.66 -9.25 22.99
C ILE A 328 -22.67 -9.79 24.03
N ILE A 329 -21.95 -10.81 23.57
CA ILE A 329 -20.55 -11.22 23.78
C ILE A 329 -19.76 -10.60 24.95
N GLU A 330 -19.14 -11.50 25.73
CA GLU A 330 -18.14 -11.27 26.79
C GLU A 330 -16.90 -10.45 26.35
N PRO A 331 -16.25 -9.70 27.27
CA PRO A 331 -15.05 -8.93 26.98
C PRO A 331 -13.79 -9.80 26.85
N ASN A 332 -12.95 -9.53 25.83
CA ASN A 332 -11.59 -10.09 25.70
C ASN A 332 -10.58 -9.24 26.50
N PRO A 333 -9.94 -9.74 27.57
CA PRO A 333 -9.28 -8.90 28.59
C PRO A 333 -7.79 -8.58 28.35
N ARG A 334 -7.27 -8.52 27.11
CA ARG A 334 -5.81 -8.44 26.86
C ARG A 334 -5.21 -7.10 26.41
N PHE A 335 -5.96 -6.00 26.33
CA PHE A 335 -5.49 -4.76 25.68
C PHE A 335 -5.09 -3.60 26.60
N THR A 336 -4.73 -3.85 27.86
CA THR A 336 -4.49 -2.75 28.83
C THR A 336 -3.03 -2.49 29.24
N GLU A 337 -2.03 -3.14 28.65
CA GLU A 337 -0.64 -2.84 29.01
C GLU A 337 0.25 -2.62 27.79
N GLN A 338 1.08 -1.57 27.91
CA GLN A 338 2.28 -1.25 27.11
C GLN A 338 2.13 -0.45 25.80
N TYR A 339 1.95 0.87 25.95
CA TYR A 339 2.53 1.86 25.03
C TYR A 339 3.24 2.95 25.83
N ASP A 340 4.46 2.68 26.27
CA ASP A 340 5.37 3.69 26.79
C ASP A 340 6.64 3.67 25.92
N TYR A 341 6.68 4.56 24.93
CA TYR A 341 7.87 4.77 24.09
C TYR A 341 8.93 5.51 24.91
N ASN A 342 9.64 4.77 25.77
CA ASN A 342 10.73 5.32 26.57
C ASN A 342 12.02 5.36 25.74
N LEU A 343 12.19 6.43 24.96
CA LEU A 343 13.35 6.70 24.10
C LEU A 343 14.65 7.05 24.89
N ASN A 344 14.67 6.92 26.21
CA ASN A 344 15.81 7.30 27.06
C ASN A 344 16.68 6.14 27.56
N SER A 345 16.36 4.87 27.28
CA SER A 345 17.13 3.72 27.80
C SER A 345 18.15 3.13 26.82
N ALA A 346 18.37 3.73 25.65
CA ALA A 346 19.25 3.18 24.61
C ALA A 346 20.68 3.79 24.58
N TRP A 347 21.03 4.67 25.52
CA TRP A 347 22.33 5.36 25.55
C TRP A 347 22.94 5.47 26.95
N SER A 348 22.75 4.44 27.78
CA SER A 348 23.49 4.29 29.03
C SER A 348 23.82 2.81 29.23
N ASP A 349 24.90 2.37 28.60
CA ASP A 349 25.89 1.46 29.18
C ASP A 349 27.19 1.57 28.39
#